data_AF-A0A6L7SVG1-F1
#
_entry.id   AF-A0A6L7SVG1-F1
#
_cell.length_a   1.000
_cell.length_b   1.000
_cell.length_c   1.000
_cell.angle_alpha   90.00
_cell.angle_beta   90.00
_cell.angle_gamma   90.00
#
_symmetry.space_group_name_H-M   'P 1'
#
loop_
_entity.id
_entity.type
_entity.pdbx_description
1 polymer ?
#
loop_
_entity_poly.entity_id
_entity_poly.type
_entity_poly.pdbx_seq_one_letter_code
_entity_poly.pdbx_strand_id
1 'polypeptide(L)'
;MTKLNAFRIHRVEKEIKAGYEEISIDDLTEGEVIVRVEWSGINYKDVLAATGKGAILRQFPLNGGIDLSGTVTESSATEFKPGDKVLVCGCGLSETADGGYS
;
A
#
# COMPACT_ATOMS: atom_id res chain seq x y z
N MET A 1 13.24 -6.57 -12.34
CA MET A 1 12.03 -6.00 -11.72
C MET A 1 11.61 -6.95 -10.62
N THR A 2 11.65 -6.49 -9.37
CA THR A 2 11.21 -7.29 -8.22
C THR A 2 9.69 -7.32 -8.23
N LYS A 3 9.11 -8.53 -8.22
CA LYS A 3 7.66 -8.74 -8.21
C LYS A 3 7.15 -8.99 -6.81
N LEU A 4 5.91 -8.59 -6.55
CA LEU A 4 5.21 -8.76 -5.28
C LEU A 4 3.72 -9.04 -5.55
N ASN A 5 3.07 -9.73 -4.61
CA ASN A 5 1.62 -9.88 -4.62
C ASN A 5 1.02 -8.80 -3.72
N ALA A 6 0.09 -8.02 -4.23
CA ALA A 6 -0.57 -6.97 -3.45
C ALA A 6 -2.09 -7.05 -3.56
N PHE A 7 -2.79 -6.65 -2.50
CA PHE A 7 -4.25 -6.47 -2.55
C PHE A 7 -4.56 -5.11 -3.15
N ARG A 8 -4.81 -5.08 -4.46
CA ARG A 8 -4.95 -3.84 -5.23
C ARG A 8 -6.41 -3.48 -5.46
N ILE A 9 -6.71 -2.21 -5.27
CA ILE A 9 -8.04 -1.62 -5.41
C ILE A 9 -8.06 -0.76 -6.67
N HIS A 10 -8.90 -1.15 -7.61
CA HIS A 10 -9.13 -0.49 -8.89
C HIS A 10 -10.48 0.20 -8.92
N ARG A 11 -10.60 1.26 -9.73
CA ARG A 11 -11.88 1.82 -10.15
C ARG A 11 -12.09 1.53 -11.63
N VAL A 12 -13.09 0.72 -11.94
CA VAL A 12 -13.50 0.41 -13.31
C VAL A 12 -14.85 1.05 -13.54
N GLU A 13 -14.88 2.07 -14.38
CA GLU A 13 -16.05 2.95 -14.56
C GLU A 13 -16.51 3.58 -13.22
N LYS A 14 -17.59 3.05 -12.63
CA LYS A 14 -18.15 3.50 -11.35
C LYS A 14 -18.07 2.43 -10.26
N GLU A 15 -17.51 1.26 -10.57
CA GLU A 15 -17.38 0.15 -9.65
C GLU A 15 -15.97 0.06 -9.08
N ILE A 16 -15.90 -0.32 -7.80
CA ILE A 16 -14.63 -0.66 -7.15
C ILE A 16 -14.41 -2.16 -7.27
N LYS A 17 -13.24 -2.54 -7.76
CA LYS A 17 -12.79 -3.93 -7.85
C LYS A 17 -11.51 -4.08 -7.05
N ALA A 18 -11.53 -4.97 -6.06
CA ALA A 18 -10.40 -5.21 -5.19
C ALA A 18 -10.06 -6.70 -5.17
N GLY A 19 -8.78 -7.02 -5.18
CA GLY A 19 -8.31 -8.41 -5.16
C GLY A 19 -6.78 -8.49 -5.15
N TYR A 20 -6.27 -9.70 -4.99
CA TYR A 20 -4.83 -9.93 -5.10
C TYR A 20 -4.40 -9.98 -6.56
N GLU A 21 -3.33 -9.27 -6.88
CA GLU A 21 -2.64 -9.33 -8.16
C GLU A 21 -1.13 -9.25 -7.97
N GLU A 22 -0.40 -9.78 -8.95
CA GLU A 22 1.06 -9.67 -9.01
C GLU A 22 1.44 -8.34 -9.69
N ILE A 23 2.30 -7.55 -9.04
CA ILE A 23 2.76 -6.24 -9.53
C ILE A 23 4.29 -6.14 -9.44
N SER A 24 4.88 -5.14 -10.10
CA SER A 24 6.28 -4.73 -9.93
C SER A 24 6.41 -3.66 -8.85
N ILE A 25 7.60 -3.50 -8.25
CA ILE A 25 7.92 -2.33 -7.43
C ILE A 25 7.71 -1.02 -8.23
N ASP A 26 7.96 -1.05 -9.55
CA ASP A 26 7.77 0.12 -10.42
C ASP A 26 6.29 0.51 -10.60
N ASP A 27 5.35 -0.36 -10.20
CA ASP A 27 3.92 -0.08 -10.22
C ASP A 27 3.44 0.62 -8.93
N LEU A 28 4.30 0.76 -7.93
CA LEU A 28 4.00 1.44 -6.68
C LEU A 28 4.02 2.97 -6.86
N THR A 29 3.29 3.68 -5.99
CA THR A 29 3.38 5.12 -5.86
C THR A 29 4.80 5.55 -5.51
N GLU A 30 5.25 6.67 -6.08
CA GLU A 30 6.58 7.22 -5.84
C GLU A 30 6.86 7.45 -4.35
N GLY A 31 8.09 7.15 -3.93
CA GLY A 31 8.54 7.30 -2.55
C GLY A 31 10.05 7.07 -2.42
N GLU A 32 10.60 7.41 -1.26
CA GLU A 32 12.05 7.36 -1.00
C GLU A 32 12.51 6.06 -0.34
N VAL A 33 11.57 5.27 0.22
CA VAL A 33 11.86 4.09 1.03
C VAL A 33 10.99 2.93 0.57
N ILE A 34 11.63 1.80 0.24
CA ILE A 34 10.93 0.54 -0.04
C ILE A 34 10.96 -0.31 1.22
N VAL A 35 9.78 -0.76 1.64
CA VAL A 35 9.60 -1.59 2.83
C VAL A 35 9.04 -2.95 2.39
N ARG A 36 9.74 -4.03 2.73
CA ARG A 36 9.17 -5.37 2.70
C ARG A 36 8.24 -5.51 3.90
N VAL A 37 6.93 -5.48 3.65
CA VAL A 37 5.91 -5.61 4.69
C VAL A 37 5.95 -7.03 5.29
N GLU A 38 5.85 -7.10 6.61
CA GLU A 38 5.75 -8.34 7.37
C GLU A 38 4.37 -8.48 8.02
N TRP A 39 3.77 -7.36 8.42
CA TRP A 39 2.44 -7.33 9.02
C TRP A 39 1.67 -6.06 8.62
N SER A 40 0.36 -6.19 8.53
CA SER A 40 -0.59 -5.10 8.38
C SER A 40 -1.91 -5.51 9.07
N GLY A 41 -2.67 -4.52 9.54
CA GLY A 41 -3.94 -4.68 10.20
C GLY A 41 -5.12 -4.55 9.23
N ILE A 42 -6.24 -5.20 9.57
CA ILE A 42 -7.51 -4.95 8.89
C ILE A 42 -8.36 -4.02 9.75
N ASN A 43 -8.56 -2.81 9.26
CA ASN A 43 -9.37 -1.78 9.90
C ASN A 43 -10.69 -1.60 9.14
N TYR A 44 -11.68 -0.99 9.80
CA TYR A 44 -12.96 -0.69 9.17
C TYR A 44 -12.80 0.22 7.93
N LYS A 45 -11.84 1.15 7.96
CA LYS A 45 -11.52 2.03 6.82
C LYS A 45 -11.06 1.23 5.59
N ASP A 46 -10.31 0.16 5.78
CA ASP A 46 -9.83 -0.70 4.68
C ASP A 46 -10.99 -1.41 3.98
N VAL A 47 -11.98 -1.88 4.75
CA VAL A 47 -13.19 -2.50 4.19
C VAL A 47 -14.03 -1.48 3.41
N LEU A 48 -14.17 -0.26 3.93
CA LEU A 48 -14.87 0.83 3.22
C LEU A 48 -14.16 1.22 1.91
N ALA A 49 -12.83 1.20 1.91
CA ALA A 49 -12.00 1.42 0.73
C ALA A 49 -12.21 0.31 -0.31
N ALA A 50 -12.02 -0.96 0.08
CA ALA A 50 -12.10 -2.11 -0.81
C ALA A 50 -13.52 -2.35 -1.40
N THR A 51 -14.56 -1.90 -0.69
CA THR A 51 -15.96 -2.00 -1.15
C THR A 51 -16.48 -0.74 -1.85
N GLY A 52 -15.71 0.34 -1.87
CA GLY A 52 -16.12 1.65 -2.41
C GLY A 52 -17.18 2.40 -1.60
N LYS A 53 -17.60 1.90 -0.43
CA LYS A 53 -18.67 2.49 0.37
C LYS A 53 -18.27 3.75 1.15
N GLY A 54 -16.99 4.10 1.21
CA GLY A 54 -16.49 5.25 1.99
C GLY A 54 -15.88 6.39 1.18
N ALA A 55 -15.82 6.29 -0.16
CA ALA A 55 -15.08 7.23 -1.02
C ALA A 55 -13.66 7.56 -0.48
N ILE A 56 -12.97 6.54 0.02
CA ILE A 56 -11.69 6.67 0.72
C ILE A 56 -10.54 7.00 -0.24
N LEU A 57 -10.30 6.13 -1.23
CA LEU A 57 -9.20 6.30 -2.19
C LEU A 57 -9.42 7.55 -3.05
N ARG A 58 -8.39 8.39 -3.12
CA ARG A 58 -8.34 9.61 -3.93
C ARG A 58 -7.73 9.36 -5.31
N GLN A 59 -6.95 8.30 -5.46
CA GLN A 59 -6.38 7.83 -6.72
C GLN A 59 -6.47 6.31 -6.85
N PHE A 60 -6.35 5.82 -8.08
CA PHE A 60 -6.44 4.41 -8.43
C PHE A 60 -5.43 4.09 -9.54
N PRO A 61 -4.88 2.86 -9.58
CA PRO A 61 -5.01 1.83 -8.55
C PRO A 61 -4.14 2.12 -7.31
N LEU A 62 -4.51 1.55 -6.16
CA LEU A 62 -3.68 1.55 -4.95
C LEU A 62 -3.79 0.21 -4.21
N ASN A 63 -2.73 -0.18 -3.53
CA ASN A 63 -2.73 -1.23 -2.53
C ASN A 63 -3.57 -0.81 -1.33
N GLY A 64 -4.40 -1.72 -0.81
CA GLY A 64 -5.14 -1.51 0.43
C GLY A 64 -4.23 -1.54 1.67
N GLY A 65 -4.78 -1.14 2.82
CA GLY A 65 -4.10 -1.22 4.12
C GLY A 65 -3.53 0.12 4.58
N ILE A 66 -4.16 0.72 5.58
CA ILE A 66 -3.74 2.01 6.14
C ILE A 66 -2.51 1.95 7.05
N ASP A 67 -2.00 0.75 7.34
CA ASP A 67 -0.86 0.54 8.21
C ASP A 67 0.06 -0.56 7.66
N LEU A 68 1.31 -0.55 8.11
CA LEU A 68 2.28 -1.60 7.85
C LEU A 68 3.35 -1.64 8.93
N SER A 69 3.93 -2.82 9.14
CA SER A 69 5.23 -2.97 9.79
C SER A 69 6.10 -3.92 8.98
N GLY A 70 7.39 -3.64 8.90
CA GLY A 70 8.28 -4.42 8.05
C GLY A 70 9.73 -3.97 8.13
N THR A 71 10.48 -4.32 7.10
CA THR A 71 11.91 -4.02 7.00
C THR A 71 12.21 -3.20 5.75
N VAL A 72 12.97 -2.13 5.91
CA VAL A 72 13.48 -1.34 4.79
C VAL A 72 14.39 -2.21 3.94
N THR A 73 14.12 -2.29 2.63
CA THR A 73 14.97 -2.99 1.66
C THR A 73 15.82 -2.02 0.85
N GLU A 74 15.28 -0.84 0.54
CA GLU A 74 15.95 0.21 -0.22
C GLU A 74 15.55 1.59 0.35
N SER A 75 16.47 2.55 0.32
CA SER A 75 16.20 3.90 0.80
C SER A 75 17.10 4.91 0.10
N SER A 76 16.53 6.03 -0.36
CA SER A 76 17.25 7.26 -0.73
C SER A 76 17.19 8.32 0.37
N ALA A 77 16.39 8.12 1.41
CA ALA A 77 16.30 9.01 2.56
C ALA A 77 17.51 8.82 3.50
N THR A 78 17.95 9.89 4.16
CA THR A 78 19.09 9.83 5.10
C THR A 78 18.73 9.20 6.44
N GLU A 79 17.45 9.20 6.78
CA GLU A 79 16.89 8.80 8.07
C GLU A 79 16.66 7.28 8.18
N PHE A 80 16.57 6.58 7.04
CA PHE A 80 16.28 5.15 6.96
C PHE A 80 17.34 4.44 6.12
N LYS A 81 17.78 3.27 6.57
CA LYS A 81 18.71 2.43 5.83
C LYS A 81 18.18 1.01 5.68
N PRO A 82 18.62 0.26 4.65
CA PRO A 82 18.28 -1.15 4.52
C PRO A 82 18.54 -1.95 5.80
N GLY A 83 17.57 -2.76 6.21
CA GLY A 83 17.60 -3.54 7.45
C GLY A 83 16.87 -2.91 8.63
N ASP A 84 16.55 -1.61 8.58
CA ASP A 84 15.78 -0.96 9.64
C ASP A 84 14.36 -1.55 9.74
N LYS A 85 13.88 -1.75 10.97
CA LYS A 85 12.50 -2.14 11.27
C LYS A 85 11.65 -0.88 11.40
N VAL A 86 10.55 -0.83 10.66
CA VAL A 86 9.68 0.35 10.58
C VAL A 86 8.22 -0.02 10.81
N LEU A 87 7.45 0.96 11.28
CA LEU A 87 6.00 0.93 11.43
C LEU A 87 5.44 2.23 10.86
N VAL A 88 4.36 2.13 10.09
CA VAL A 88 3.61 3.29 9.59
C VAL A 88 2.12 3.04 9.84
N CYS A 89 1.43 4.04 10.37
CA CYS A 89 -0.03 4.04 10.48
C CYS A 89 -0.56 5.38 9.95
N GLY A 90 -1.41 5.36 8.92
CA GLY A 90 -1.95 6.57 8.30
C GLY A 90 -1.00 7.14 7.24
N CYS A 91 -0.68 8.43 7.31
CA CYS A 91 0.21 9.12 6.36
C CYS A 91 -0.20 9.01 4.87
N GLY A 92 -1.50 8.84 4.60
CA GLY A 92 -2.03 8.71 3.23
C GLY A 92 -1.95 7.30 2.63
N LEU A 93 -1.48 6.29 3.38
CA LEU A 93 -1.52 4.89 2.95
C LEU A 93 -2.96 4.46 2.65
N SER A 94 -3.15 3.77 1.52
CA SER A 94 -4.45 3.34 1.00
C SER A 94 -5.45 4.50 0.78
N GLU A 95 -4.95 5.72 0.57
CA GLU A 95 -5.75 6.91 0.26
C GLU A 95 -5.16 7.72 -0.90
N THR A 96 -3.88 8.10 -0.76
CA THR A 96 -3.07 8.82 -1.76
C THR A 96 -1.72 8.15 -2.03
N ALA A 97 -1.43 7.03 -1.37
CA ALA A 97 -0.21 6.24 -1.53
C ALA A 97 -0.54 4.75 -1.36
N ASP A 98 0.28 3.86 -1.90
CA ASP A 98 0.09 2.43 -1.74
C ASP A 98 0.10 2.01 -0.27
N GLY A 99 -0.89 1.20 0.11
CA GLY A 99 -1.03 0.66 1.45
C GLY A 99 -0.21 -0.61 1.73
N GLY A 100 -0.35 -1.10 2.96
CA GLY A 100 0.45 -2.19 3.52
C GLY A 100 0.08 -3.61 3.11
N TYR A 101 -0.95 -3.85 2.30
CA TYR A 101 -1.36 -5.21 1.92
C TYR A 101 -0.52 -5.77 0.78
N SER A 102 0.74 -6.14 1.09
CA SER A 102 1.73 -6.73 0.17
C SER A 102 2.61 -7.79 0.83
#